data_AF-A0A349N472-F1
#
_entry.id   AF-A0A349N472-F1
#
_cell.length_a   1.000
_cell.length_b   1.000
_cell.length_c   1.000
_cell.angle_alpha   90.00
_cell.angle_beta   90.00
_cell.angle_gamma   90.00
#
_symmetry.space_group_name_H-M   'P 1'
#
loop_
_entity.id
_entity.type
_entity.pdbx_description
1 polymer ?
#
loop_
_entity_poly.entity_id
_entity_poly.type
_entity_poly.pdbx_seq_one_letter_code
_entity_poly.pdbx_strand_id
1 'polypeptide(L)'
;MRWETAIRMRAVLIAAVGFCLVASLHGVAQTQALESPQAAIARGQAFNGSWVINESLSDNTDDAVEAAIKKAGGKVKRRFLRKRPEDFYRGGPAEQELYDRISYDDVLSIAIDEPELRFEYADNFVRLFHSDGRRRRTTANSFYEEGAEDFSFANWNGDTLIVESRPRDGGFTLETYTLIENGARLRIEMQLEPDAFGAAVELVRVFDRVPAR
;
A
#
# COMPACT_ATOMS: atom_id res chain seq x y z
N MET A 1 -8.68 -34.20 -84.01
CA MET A 1 -7.23 -34.09 -83.74
C MET A 1 -7.00 -32.98 -82.71
N ARG A 2 -5.75 -32.83 -82.23
CA ARG A 2 -5.23 -31.88 -81.22
C ARG A 2 -5.97 -30.52 -81.06
N TRP A 3 -6.20 -30.15 -79.79
CA TRP A 3 -5.86 -28.92 -79.02
C TRP A 3 -5.83 -27.52 -79.73
N GLU A 4 -6.01 -26.34 -79.10
CA GLU A 4 -5.85 -25.86 -77.70
C GLU A 4 -6.84 -24.69 -77.34
N THR A 5 -6.85 -24.28 -76.05
CA THR A 5 -7.18 -22.91 -75.47
C THR A 5 -8.52 -22.19 -75.81
N ALA A 6 -9.08 -21.23 -75.04
CA ALA A 6 -8.96 -20.73 -73.65
C ALA A 6 -10.29 -19.98 -73.28
N ILE A 7 -10.93 -20.15 -72.11
CA ILE A 7 -10.86 -19.34 -70.87
C ILE A 7 -11.08 -17.81 -71.05
N ARG A 8 -12.00 -17.08 -70.35
CA ARG A 8 -13.18 -17.39 -69.50
C ARG A 8 -14.05 -16.12 -69.25
N MET A 9 -15.37 -16.31 -69.14
CA MET A 9 -16.37 -15.68 -68.23
C MET A 9 -16.41 -14.16 -67.88
N ARG A 10 -17.61 -13.59 -68.06
CA ARG A 10 -18.33 -12.63 -67.19
C ARG A 10 -19.83 -13.04 -67.22
N ALA A 11 -20.78 -12.66 -66.33
CA ALA A 11 -20.85 -12.23 -64.93
C ALA A 11 -22.38 -12.07 -64.59
N VAL A 12 -22.75 -11.43 -63.45
CA VAL A 12 -24.15 -11.09 -62.99
C VAL A 12 -24.86 -12.25 -62.24
N LEU A 13 -25.03 -12.22 -60.90
CA LEU A 13 -26.06 -11.55 -60.03
C LEU A 13 -27.44 -12.25 -60.11
N ILE A 14 -28.24 -12.47 -59.04
CA ILE A 14 -28.66 -11.57 -57.94
C ILE A 14 -28.80 -12.29 -56.55
N ALA A 15 -28.83 -11.48 -55.49
CA ALA A 15 -28.89 -11.70 -54.03
C ALA A 15 -29.86 -12.73 -53.38
N ALA A 16 -29.53 -13.07 -52.13
CA ALA A 16 -30.49 -13.30 -51.03
C ALA A 16 -29.91 -12.68 -49.72
N VAL A 17 -30.76 -12.28 -48.77
CA VAL A 17 -30.36 -11.59 -47.52
C VAL A 17 -30.33 -12.55 -46.33
N GLY A 18 -29.27 -12.49 -45.51
CA GLY A 18 -29.16 -13.20 -44.23
C GLY A 18 -28.51 -12.31 -43.17
N PHE A 19 -29.30 -11.85 -42.19
CA PHE A 19 -28.86 -10.88 -41.18
C PHE A 19 -28.29 -11.57 -39.93
N CYS A 20 -27.05 -12.05 -40.02
CA CYS A 20 -26.37 -12.68 -38.89
C CYS A 20 -25.81 -11.63 -37.91
N LEU A 21 -26.48 -11.47 -36.76
CA LEU A 21 -25.99 -10.71 -35.62
C LEU A 21 -24.76 -11.41 -35.00
N VAL A 22 -23.56 -11.01 -35.43
CA VAL A 22 -22.31 -11.38 -34.73
C VAL A 22 -22.02 -10.32 -33.68
N ALA A 23 -22.50 -10.55 -32.47
CA ALA A 23 -22.11 -9.76 -31.30
C ALA A 23 -20.64 -10.04 -30.99
N SER A 24 -19.75 -9.15 -31.45
CA SER A 24 -18.31 -9.26 -31.20
C SER A 24 -18.00 -8.95 -29.74
N LEU A 25 -18.01 -10.01 -28.92
CA LEU A 25 -17.49 -10.05 -27.56
C LEU A 25 -16.00 -9.70 -27.58
N HIS A 26 -15.71 -8.41 -27.58
CA HIS A 26 -14.38 -7.86 -27.29
C HIS A 26 -14.13 -8.06 -25.79
N GLY A 27 -13.78 -9.29 -25.42
CA GLY A 27 -13.17 -9.56 -24.13
C GLY A 27 -11.85 -8.81 -24.08
N VAL A 28 -11.89 -7.61 -23.48
CA VAL A 28 -10.68 -6.81 -23.22
C VAL A 28 -9.89 -7.54 -22.15
N ALA A 29 -9.06 -8.49 -22.60
CA ALA A 29 -8.02 -9.05 -21.77
C ALA A 29 -7.13 -7.89 -21.32
N GLN A 30 -7.21 -7.55 -20.03
CA GLN A 30 -6.30 -6.60 -19.43
C GLN A 30 -4.91 -7.25 -19.38
N THR A 31 -4.16 -7.09 -20.47
CA THR A 31 -2.73 -7.38 -20.50
C THR A 31 -2.06 -6.42 -19.54
N GLN A 32 -1.96 -6.81 -18.27
CA GLN A 32 -1.02 -6.22 -17.33
C GLN A 32 0.35 -6.38 -17.96
N ALA A 33 0.91 -5.27 -18.46
CA ALA A 33 2.23 -5.26 -19.04
C ALA A 33 3.22 -5.69 -17.96
N LEU A 34 3.98 -6.76 -18.20
CA LEU A 34 5.01 -7.20 -17.27
C LEU A 34 6.03 -6.07 -17.13
N GLU A 35 6.10 -5.51 -15.92
CA GLU A 35 7.08 -4.50 -15.57
C GLU A 35 8.49 -5.05 -15.80
N SER A 36 9.35 -4.27 -16.48
CA SER A 36 10.75 -4.66 -16.62
C SER A 36 11.45 -4.64 -15.26
N PRO A 37 12.34 -5.60 -14.93
CA PRO A 37 13.05 -5.59 -13.64
C PRO A 37 13.77 -4.26 -13.34
N GLN A 38 14.27 -3.58 -14.37
CA GLN A 38 14.93 -2.28 -14.23
C GLN A 38 13.97 -1.15 -13.78
N ALA A 39 12.69 -1.23 -14.16
CA ALA A 39 11.66 -0.29 -13.72
C ALA A 39 11.23 -0.57 -12.27
N ALA A 40 11.04 -1.85 -11.91
CA ALA A 40 10.73 -2.24 -10.53
C ALA A 40 11.82 -1.79 -9.54
N ILE A 41 13.09 -2.03 -9.88
CA ILE A 41 14.25 -1.55 -9.12
C ILE A 41 14.26 -0.01 -9.04
N ALA A 42 14.02 0.70 -10.15
CA ALA A 42 13.99 2.16 -10.16
C ALA A 42 12.86 2.75 -9.30
N ARG A 43 11.67 2.13 -9.32
CA ARG A 43 10.54 2.48 -8.44
C ARG A 43 10.92 2.27 -6.97
N GLY A 44 11.45 1.09 -6.60
CA GLY A 44 11.89 0.82 -5.23
C GLY A 44 12.94 1.83 -4.76
N GLN A 45 13.97 2.08 -5.57
CA GLN A 45 15.02 3.06 -5.29
C GLN A 45 14.50 4.50 -5.17
N ALA A 46 13.37 4.86 -5.78
CA ALA A 46 12.76 6.18 -5.62
C ALA A 46 12.26 6.44 -4.18
N PHE A 47 11.88 5.40 -3.42
CA PHE A 47 11.49 5.55 -2.01
C PHE A 47 12.68 5.62 -1.05
N ASN A 48 13.88 5.19 -1.49
CA ASN A 48 15.06 5.07 -0.63
C ASN A 48 15.57 6.43 -0.12
N GLY A 49 16.13 6.41 1.09
CA GLY A 49 16.66 7.57 1.79
C GLY A 49 15.90 7.89 3.07
N SER A 50 16.20 9.05 3.66
CA SER A 50 15.60 9.49 4.93
C SER A 50 14.52 10.55 4.70
N TRP A 51 13.50 10.48 5.55
CA TRP A 51 12.26 11.23 5.48
C TRP A 51 11.99 11.86 6.85
N VAL A 52 11.51 13.11 6.87
CA VAL A 52 11.14 13.83 8.10
C VAL A 52 9.72 14.35 7.98
N ILE A 53 8.94 14.27 9.06
CA ILE A 53 7.51 14.62 9.06
C ILE A 53 7.31 16.08 8.63
N ASN A 54 6.25 16.31 7.84
CA ASN A 54 5.69 17.62 7.61
C ASN A 54 4.40 17.73 8.45
N GLU A 55 4.52 18.27 9.66
CA GLU A 55 3.39 18.50 10.57
C GLU A 55 2.24 19.28 9.91
N SER A 56 2.55 20.21 8.99
CA SER A 56 1.54 21.07 8.35
C SER A 56 0.73 20.39 7.23
N LEU A 57 1.14 19.19 6.81
CA LEU A 57 0.49 18.37 5.77
C LEU A 57 0.06 16.98 6.29
N SER A 58 0.21 16.74 7.60
CA SER A 58 -0.14 15.47 8.27
C SER A 58 -1.34 15.67 9.20
N ASP A 59 -2.13 14.62 9.39
CA ASP A 59 -3.17 14.59 10.40
C ASP A 59 -2.57 14.49 11.81
N ASN A 60 -3.29 15.01 12.82
CA ASN A 60 -2.88 14.84 14.21
C ASN A 60 -3.35 13.48 14.75
N THR A 61 -2.40 12.59 15.05
CA THR A 61 -2.64 11.20 15.48
C THR A 61 -3.56 11.09 16.70
N ASP A 62 -3.35 11.91 17.74
CA ASP A 62 -4.24 11.94 18.91
C ASP A 62 -5.70 12.29 18.52
N ASP A 63 -5.92 13.17 17.55
CA ASP A 63 -7.27 13.56 17.10
C ASP A 63 -7.92 12.45 16.25
N ALA A 64 -7.14 11.73 15.45
CA ALA A 64 -7.60 10.51 14.77
C ALA A 64 -7.97 9.41 15.77
N VAL A 65 -7.16 9.19 16.82
CA VAL A 65 -7.47 8.27 17.93
C VAL A 65 -8.73 8.71 18.67
N GLU A 66 -8.87 10.01 18.99
CA GLU A 66 -10.09 10.53 19.57
C GLU A 66 -11.32 10.36 18.64
N ALA A 67 -11.14 10.43 17.32
CA ALA A 67 -12.20 10.19 16.34
C ALA A 67 -12.63 8.71 16.30
N ALA A 68 -11.66 7.78 16.29
CA ALA A 68 -11.92 6.33 16.40
C ALA A 68 -12.67 5.98 17.70
N ILE A 69 -12.24 6.53 18.84
CA ILE A 69 -12.95 6.36 20.13
C ILE A 69 -14.40 6.85 20.04
N LYS A 70 -14.66 8.00 19.38
CA LYS A 70 -16.03 8.52 19.17
C LYS A 70 -16.85 7.62 18.22
N LYS A 71 -16.23 7.12 17.14
CA LYS A 71 -16.81 6.22 16.12
C LYS A 71 -17.22 4.87 16.74
N ALA A 72 -16.46 4.36 17.70
CA ALA A 72 -16.77 3.19 18.52
C ALA A 72 -17.81 3.45 19.65
N GLY A 73 -18.41 4.64 19.74
CA GLY A 73 -19.36 5.00 20.79
C GLY A 73 -18.74 5.35 22.16
N GLY A 74 -17.41 5.40 22.24
CA GLY A 74 -16.66 5.79 23.42
C GLY A 74 -16.73 7.29 23.75
N LYS A 75 -16.19 7.67 24.91
CA LYS A 75 -16.25 9.05 25.45
C LYS A 75 -14.85 9.61 25.70
N VAL A 76 -14.46 10.61 24.91
CA VAL A 76 -13.22 11.36 25.12
C VAL A 76 -13.37 12.40 26.24
N LYS A 77 -12.25 12.76 26.88
CA LYS A 77 -12.22 13.73 27.98
C LYS A 77 -12.29 15.16 27.45
N ARG A 78 -13.43 15.84 27.64
CA ARG A 78 -13.58 17.27 27.29
C ARG A 78 -12.59 18.14 28.07
N ARG A 79 -11.80 18.97 27.38
CA ARG A 79 -10.74 19.84 27.96
C ARG A 79 -11.05 21.31 27.63
N PHE A 80 -11.90 21.96 28.43
CA PHE A 80 -12.42 23.31 28.12
C PHE A 80 -11.41 24.47 28.28
N LEU A 81 -10.32 24.29 29.02
CA LEU A 81 -9.38 25.37 29.40
C LEU A 81 -7.90 24.94 29.39
N ARG A 82 -7.56 23.77 28.83
CA ARG A 82 -6.18 23.25 28.84
C ARG A 82 -5.90 22.44 27.57
N LYS A 83 -4.79 22.74 26.88
CA LYS A 83 -4.31 21.92 25.76
C LYS A 83 -4.17 20.46 26.21
N ARG A 84 -4.43 19.52 25.30
CA ARG A 84 -3.89 18.16 25.40
C ARG A 84 -2.35 18.26 25.38
N PRO A 85 -1.60 17.48 26.17
CA PRO A 85 -0.17 17.28 25.92
C PRO A 85 0.05 16.85 24.45
N GLU A 86 1.23 17.08 23.87
CA GLU A 86 1.62 16.30 22.70
C GLU A 86 1.68 14.80 23.05
N ASP A 87 1.52 13.94 22.04
CA ASP A 87 1.58 12.47 22.12
C ASP A 87 0.75 11.85 23.26
N PHE A 88 -0.48 12.35 23.50
CA PHE A 88 -1.28 11.96 24.67
C PHE A 88 -1.79 10.51 24.64
N TYR A 89 -1.93 9.91 23.45
CA TYR A 89 -2.32 8.50 23.29
C TYR A 89 -1.14 7.55 23.00
N ARG A 90 0.09 8.07 22.95
CA ARG A 90 1.33 7.29 22.77
C ARG A 90 1.76 6.62 24.08
N GLY A 91 2.51 5.52 23.98
CA GLY A 91 3.05 4.80 25.14
C GLY A 91 2.07 3.76 25.67
N GLY A 92 1.51 2.95 24.76
CA GLY A 92 0.64 1.83 25.09
C GLY A 92 1.36 0.62 25.72
N PRO A 93 0.70 -0.54 25.79
CA PRO A 93 1.35 -1.83 26.02
C PRO A 93 2.47 -2.07 24.98
N ALA A 94 3.46 -2.89 25.32
CA ALA A 94 4.58 -3.17 24.41
C ALA A 94 4.11 -3.83 23.09
N GLU A 95 3.00 -4.55 23.16
CA GLU A 95 2.30 -5.21 22.06
C GLU A 95 1.67 -4.21 21.05
N GLN A 96 1.60 -2.92 21.41
CA GLN A 96 1.05 -1.84 20.59
C GLN A 96 2.13 -0.87 20.06
N GLU A 97 3.42 -1.14 20.33
CA GLU A 97 4.53 -0.28 19.89
C GLU A 97 4.52 -0.01 18.38
N LEU A 98 4.18 -0.99 17.54
CA LEU A 98 4.13 -0.78 16.08
C LEU A 98 3.19 0.37 15.68
N TYR A 99 2.04 0.52 16.36
CA TYR A 99 1.14 1.66 16.12
C TYR A 99 1.80 2.97 16.55
N ASP A 100 2.48 3.01 17.70
CA ASP A 100 3.19 4.20 18.18
C ASP A 100 4.27 4.65 17.18
N ARG A 101 5.05 3.70 16.65
CA ARG A 101 6.15 3.97 15.70
C ARG A 101 5.65 4.56 14.39
N ILE A 102 4.68 3.91 13.74
CA ILE A 102 4.17 4.40 12.43
C ILE A 102 3.36 5.69 12.56
N SER A 103 2.63 5.87 13.66
CA SER A 103 1.69 6.98 13.81
C SER A 103 2.25 8.21 14.55
N TYR A 104 3.32 8.09 15.34
CA TYR A 104 3.97 9.24 15.99
C TYR A 104 5.41 9.52 15.54
N ASP A 105 6.25 8.55 15.15
CA ASP A 105 7.67 8.87 14.90
C ASP A 105 7.86 9.86 13.73
N ASP A 106 8.61 10.94 13.99
CA ASP A 106 8.80 12.06 13.06
C ASP A 106 9.84 11.79 11.96
N VAL A 107 10.50 10.64 12.03
CA VAL A 107 11.56 10.23 11.10
C VAL A 107 11.34 8.82 10.59
N LEU A 108 11.61 8.62 9.30
CA LEU A 108 11.55 7.33 8.64
C LEU A 108 12.72 7.21 7.66
N SER A 109 13.51 6.15 7.76
CA SER A 109 14.53 5.78 6.80
C SER A 109 14.08 4.55 6.02
N ILE A 110 14.12 4.62 4.69
CA ILE A 110 13.71 3.53 3.80
C ILE A 110 14.93 3.01 3.03
N ALA A 111 15.12 1.69 3.07
CA ALA A 111 16.03 0.97 2.21
C ALA A 111 15.31 -0.24 1.58
N ILE A 112 15.04 -0.12 0.28
CA ILE A 112 14.50 -1.18 -0.58
C ILE A 112 15.63 -1.70 -1.46
N ASP A 113 15.89 -3.00 -1.37
CA ASP A 113 16.74 -3.79 -2.27
C ASP A 113 15.97 -5.07 -2.60
N GLU A 114 15.22 -5.05 -3.71
CA GLU A 114 14.12 -6.00 -3.90
C GLU A 114 14.57 -7.47 -3.94
N PRO A 115 13.89 -8.38 -3.22
CA PRO A 115 12.57 -8.20 -2.60
C PRO A 115 12.61 -7.87 -1.10
N GLU A 116 13.69 -7.31 -0.56
CA GLU A 116 13.79 -6.89 0.84
C GLU A 116 13.48 -5.40 1.02
N LEU A 117 12.68 -5.10 2.04
CA LEU A 117 12.29 -3.75 2.44
C LEU A 117 12.60 -3.58 3.93
N ARG A 118 13.58 -2.72 4.24
CA ARG A 118 13.95 -2.30 5.60
C ARG A 118 13.45 -0.88 5.83
N PHE A 119 12.54 -0.72 6.79
CA PHE A 119 12.01 0.57 7.22
C PHE A 119 12.45 0.81 8.67
N GLU A 120 13.02 1.97 8.96
CA GLU A 120 13.67 2.28 10.24
C GLU A 120 13.15 3.62 10.78
N TYR A 121 12.72 3.63 12.04
CA TYR A 121 11.98 4.72 12.70
C TYR A 121 12.82 5.33 13.83
N ALA A 122 12.21 6.03 14.79
CA ALA A 122 12.96 6.54 15.95
C ALA A 122 13.48 5.38 16.83
N ASP A 123 14.45 5.70 17.69
CA ASP A 123 15.13 4.76 18.60
C ASP A 123 15.78 3.52 17.93
N ASN A 124 15.97 3.54 16.60
CA ASN A 124 16.40 2.40 15.78
C ASN A 124 15.37 1.26 15.75
N PHE A 125 14.07 1.53 15.91
CA PHE A 125 13.01 0.54 15.66
C PHE A 125 12.97 0.18 14.18
N VAL A 126 13.03 -1.11 13.85
CA VAL A 126 13.17 -1.61 12.48
C VAL A 126 12.04 -2.57 12.13
N ARG A 127 11.44 -2.36 10.95
CA ARG A 127 10.57 -3.33 10.28
C ARG A 127 11.31 -3.90 9.08
N LEU A 128 11.31 -5.23 8.96
CA LEU A 128 11.88 -5.95 7.82
C LEU A 128 10.78 -6.82 7.19
N PHE A 129 10.55 -6.64 5.89
CA PHE A 129 9.49 -7.35 5.17
C PHE A 129 9.82 -7.53 3.68
N HIS A 130 9.00 -8.29 2.95
CA HIS A 130 9.25 -8.66 1.56
C HIS A 130 8.11 -8.32 0.61
N SER A 131 8.47 -7.91 -0.62
CA SER A 131 7.53 -7.59 -1.72
C SER A 131 7.17 -8.78 -2.62
N ASP A 132 7.92 -9.88 -2.59
CA ASP A 132 7.69 -11.07 -3.43
C ASP A 132 6.65 -12.07 -2.87
N GLY A 133 5.94 -11.68 -1.81
CA GLY A 133 4.85 -12.45 -1.23
C GLY A 133 5.26 -13.76 -0.53
N ARG A 134 6.51 -13.91 -0.08
CA ARG A 134 7.03 -15.15 0.57
C ARG A 134 6.10 -15.83 1.56
N ARG A 135 5.55 -15.13 2.57
CA ARG A 135 4.63 -15.71 3.57
C ARG A 135 3.26 -16.17 2.97
N ARG A 136 2.93 -15.97 1.68
CA ARG A 136 1.84 -16.73 0.99
C ARG A 136 2.16 -18.22 0.82
N ARG A 137 3.42 -18.64 1.02
CA ARG A 137 3.87 -20.04 1.03
C ARG A 137 4.30 -20.56 2.40
N THR A 138 4.55 -19.69 3.38
CA THR A 138 4.78 -20.12 4.77
C THR A 138 3.44 -20.47 5.40
N THR A 139 3.30 -21.71 5.89
CA THR A 139 2.03 -22.26 6.36
C THR A 139 1.65 -21.74 7.75
N ALA A 140 0.38 -21.89 8.11
CA ALA A 140 -0.20 -21.43 9.39
C ALA A 140 0.48 -21.95 10.68
N ASN A 141 1.44 -22.87 10.57
CA ASN A 141 2.25 -23.31 11.71
C ASN A 141 3.27 -22.24 12.14
N SER A 142 3.88 -21.47 11.22
CA SER A 142 4.90 -20.48 11.61
C SER A 142 4.29 -19.32 12.41
N PHE A 143 3.00 -19.03 12.22
CA PHE A 143 2.25 -18.04 12.97
C PHE A 143 2.16 -18.35 14.49
N TYR A 144 2.40 -19.60 14.89
CA TYR A 144 2.48 -20.03 16.29
C TYR A 144 3.92 -20.18 16.82
N GLU A 145 4.94 -20.08 15.95
CA GLU A 145 6.36 -20.09 16.33
C GLU A 145 6.95 -18.66 16.37
N GLU A 146 6.50 -17.78 15.44
CA GLU A 146 6.81 -16.35 15.39
C GLU A 146 5.82 -15.48 16.21
N GLY A 147 4.89 -16.11 16.95
CA GLY A 147 3.68 -15.50 17.53
C GLY A 147 3.86 -14.52 18.70
N ALA A 148 5.00 -13.82 18.75
CA ALA A 148 5.33 -12.79 19.75
C ALA A 148 5.99 -11.53 19.14
N GLU A 149 6.10 -11.42 17.82
CA GLU A 149 6.73 -10.29 17.10
C GLU A 149 5.78 -9.67 16.07
N ASP A 150 5.95 -8.37 15.78
CA ASP A 150 5.16 -7.67 14.77
C ASP A 150 5.59 -8.10 13.35
N PHE A 151 4.67 -8.55 12.49
CA PHE A 151 5.03 -9.02 11.14
C PHE A 151 4.31 -8.27 10.01
N SER A 152 5.09 -7.76 9.05
CA SER A 152 4.60 -7.00 7.88
C SER A 152 4.81 -7.73 6.54
N PHE A 153 4.04 -7.34 5.53
CA PHE A 153 4.10 -7.76 4.13
C PHE A 153 4.12 -6.52 3.22
N ALA A 154 4.80 -6.57 2.08
CA ALA A 154 4.68 -5.56 1.03
C ALA A 154 4.04 -6.13 -0.26
N ASN A 155 3.37 -5.27 -1.02
CA ASN A 155 3.03 -5.51 -2.42
C ASN A 155 2.92 -4.17 -3.20
N TRP A 156 3.31 -4.17 -4.47
CA TRP A 156 3.17 -3.00 -5.34
C TRP A 156 1.82 -2.96 -6.05
N ASN A 157 1.28 -1.75 -6.21
CA ASN A 157 0.12 -1.44 -7.04
C ASN A 157 0.46 -0.23 -7.94
N GLY A 158 1.07 -0.50 -9.10
CA GLY A 158 1.69 0.54 -9.93
C GLY A 158 2.89 1.17 -9.21
N ASP A 159 2.84 2.49 -9.01
CA ASP A 159 3.86 3.26 -8.29
C ASP A 159 3.59 3.35 -6.77
N THR A 160 2.48 2.80 -6.29
CA THR A 160 2.09 2.80 -4.88
C THR A 160 2.56 1.52 -4.18
N LEU A 161 3.23 1.66 -3.04
CA LEU A 161 3.60 0.54 -2.18
C LEU A 161 2.51 0.35 -1.11
N ILE A 162 1.92 -0.85 -1.08
CA ILE A 162 0.97 -1.26 -0.05
C ILE A 162 1.72 -2.12 0.97
N VAL A 163 1.58 -1.82 2.26
CA VAL A 163 2.09 -2.63 3.36
C VAL A 163 0.93 -3.06 4.26
N GLU A 164 0.87 -4.35 4.56
CA GLU A 164 -0.09 -4.95 5.51
C GLU A 164 0.69 -5.50 6.72
N SER A 165 0.22 -5.27 7.94
CA SER A 165 0.86 -5.84 9.15
C SER A 165 -0.10 -6.53 10.11
N ARG A 166 0.46 -7.46 10.89
CA ARG A 166 -0.13 -8.08 12.07
C ARG A 166 0.72 -7.69 13.29
N PRO A 167 0.27 -6.69 14.07
CA PRO A 167 0.93 -6.31 15.32
C PRO A 167 0.71 -7.34 16.43
N ARG A 168 1.58 -7.31 17.43
CA ARG A 168 1.59 -8.21 18.60
C ARG A 168 0.29 -8.23 19.40
N ASP A 169 -0.49 -7.16 19.38
CA ASP A 169 -1.81 -7.11 20.05
C ASP A 169 -2.92 -7.91 19.35
N GLY A 170 -2.63 -8.51 18.18
CA GLY A 170 -3.57 -9.30 17.39
C GLY A 170 -4.34 -8.51 16.32
N GLY A 171 -4.17 -7.19 16.28
CA GLY A 171 -4.85 -6.29 15.35
C GLY A 171 -4.37 -6.34 13.91
N PHE A 172 -4.47 -5.20 13.22
CA PHE A 172 -4.13 -5.04 11.82
C PHE A 172 -3.64 -3.63 11.48
N THR A 173 -2.75 -3.52 10.50
CA THR A 173 -2.47 -2.24 9.81
C THR A 173 -2.55 -2.43 8.30
N LEU A 174 -3.10 -1.42 7.61
CA LEU A 174 -2.99 -1.22 6.18
C LEU A 174 -2.40 0.17 5.93
N GLU A 175 -1.27 0.20 5.23
CA GLU A 175 -0.46 1.41 5.02
C GLU A 175 -0.20 1.57 3.51
N THR A 176 -0.55 2.72 2.96
CA THR A 176 -0.47 3.04 1.53
C THR A 176 0.54 4.15 1.30
N TYR A 177 1.70 3.80 0.76
CA TYR A 177 2.84 4.69 0.55
C TYR A 177 2.91 5.18 -0.90
N THR A 178 2.86 6.50 -1.09
CA THR A 178 2.88 7.15 -2.42
C THR A 178 3.89 8.30 -2.43
N LEU A 179 4.74 8.36 -3.46
CA LEU A 179 5.59 9.50 -3.71
C LEU A 179 4.80 10.64 -4.39
N ILE A 180 4.82 11.83 -3.79
CA ILE A 180 4.16 13.03 -4.31
C ILE A 180 5.18 14.15 -4.54
N GLU A 181 4.78 15.25 -5.19
CA GLU A 181 5.68 16.37 -5.53
C GLU A 181 6.95 15.90 -6.30
N ASN A 182 6.74 15.03 -7.29
CA ASN A 182 7.81 14.37 -8.06
C ASN A 182 8.84 13.61 -7.19
N GLY A 183 8.42 13.07 -6.05
CA GLY A 183 9.27 12.33 -5.12
C GLY A 183 10.03 13.21 -4.11
N ALA A 184 9.73 14.51 -4.05
CA ALA A 184 10.20 15.38 -2.95
C ALA A 184 9.49 15.07 -1.61
N ARG A 185 8.31 14.43 -1.65
CA ARG A 185 7.52 14.03 -0.48
C ARG A 185 7.07 12.58 -0.55
N LEU A 186 6.98 11.96 0.61
CA LEU A 186 6.35 10.67 0.85
C LEU A 186 5.03 10.89 1.57
N ARG A 187 3.93 10.37 1.01
CA ARG A 187 2.61 10.34 1.64
C ARG A 187 2.32 8.91 2.10
N ILE A 188 1.87 8.76 3.33
CA ILE A 188 1.43 7.50 3.93
C ILE A 188 -0.01 7.68 4.36
N GLU A 189 -0.93 6.91 3.77
CA GLU A 189 -2.32 6.81 4.22
C GLU A 189 -2.48 5.52 5.03
N MET A 190 -3.02 5.60 6.24
CA MET A 190 -3.02 4.51 7.21
C MET A 190 -4.41 4.23 7.78
N GLN A 191 -4.76 2.94 7.80
CA GLN A 191 -5.89 2.39 8.55
C GLN A 191 -5.30 1.45 9.62
N LEU A 192 -5.44 1.83 10.89
CA LEU A 192 -4.90 1.09 12.03
C LEU A 192 -6.06 0.50 12.84
N GLU A 193 -6.00 -0.80 13.10
CA GLU A 193 -7.04 -1.55 13.82
C GLU A 193 -6.41 -2.34 15.00
N PRO A 194 -6.07 -1.66 16.12
CA PRO A 194 -5.73 -2.34 17.38
C PRO A 194 -6.87 -3.24 17.86
N ASP A 195 -6.57 -4.42 18.39
CA ASP A 195 -7.60 -5.38 18.86
C ASP A 195 -8.50 -4.77 19.94
N ALA A 196 -7.92 -3.92 20.79
CA ALA A 196 -8.63 -3.18 21.84
C ALA A 196 -9.55 -2.05 21.32
N PHE A 197 -9.57 -1.74 20.02
CA PHE A 197 -10.32 -0.61 19.44
C PHE A 197 -11.58 -1.06 18.68
N GLY A 198 -12.75 -0.56 19.12
CA GLY A 198 -14.03 -0.82 18.46
C GLY A 198 -14.25 -0.08 17.11
N ALA A 199 -13.24 0.59 16.57
CA ALA A 199 -13.23 1.24 15.26
C ALA A 199 -11.80 1.58 14.84
N ALA A 200 -11.52 1.51 13.53
CA ALA A 200 -10.22 1.88 12.97
C ALA A 200 -9.83 3.35 13.24
N VAL A 201 -8.54 3.58 13.48
CA VAL A 201 -7.89 4.89 13.42
C VAL A 201 -7.45 5.11 11.97
N GLU A 202 -8.05 6.11 11.32
CA GLU A 202 -7.76 6.52 9.95
C GLU A 202 -6.95 7.82 10.00
N LEU A 203 -5.74 7.84 9.42
CA LEU A 203 -4.89 9.05 9.38
C LEU A 203 -3.96 9.10 8.16
N VAL A 204 -3.55 10.31 7.80
CA VAL A 204 -2.54 10.61 6.79
C VAL A 204 -1.30 11.18 7.46
N ARG A 205 -0.11 10.69 7.09
CA ARG A 205 1.17 11.35 7.40
C ARG A 205 1.92 11.70 6.11
N VAL A 206 2.52 12.88 6.05
CA VAL A 206 3.30 13.37 4.91
C VAL A 206 4.69 13.75 5.40
N PHE A 207 5.72 13.24 4.74
CA PHE A 207 7.12 13.49 5.06
C PHE A 207 7.80 14.20 3.89
N ASP A 208 8.63 15.21 4.18
CA ASP A 208 9.56 15.80 3.22
C ASP A 208 10.85 14.95 3.16
N ARG A 209 11.45 14.83 1.97
CA ARG A 209 12.71 14.11 1.79
C ARG A 209 13.88 14.88 2.41
N VAL A 210 14.67 14.22 3.25
CA VAL A 210 15.94 14.76 3.73
C VAL A 210 16.99 14.68 2.60
N PRO A 211 17.64 15.79 2.21
CA PRO A 211 18.71 15.74 1.21
C PRO A 211 19.89 14.90 1.67
N ALA A 212 20.49 14.14 0.74
CA ALA A 212 21.80 13.55 0.95
C ALA A 212 22.86 14.64 1.19
N ARG A 213 23.84 14.35 2.06
CA ARG A 213 24.96 15.24 2.40
C ARG A 213 26.18 14.96 1.52
#